data_AF-A0A960K1B4-F1
#
_entry.id   AF-A0A960K1B4-F1
#
_cell.length_a   1.000
_cell.length_b   1.000
_cell.length_c   1.000
_cell.angle_alpha   90.00
_cell.angle_beta   90.00
_cell.angle_gamma   90.00
#
_symmetry.space_group_name_H-M   'P 1'
#
loop_
_entity.id
_entity.type
_entity.pdbx_description
1 polymer ?
#
loop_
_entity_poly.entity_id
_entity_poly.type
_entity_poly.pdbx_seq_one_letter_code
_entity_poly.pdbx_strand_id
1 'polypeptide(L)'
;MNVGALDLGILLLYIAGVVALGSWVGRGARTAADYMLGGRELPWGVILASIVATETSTVTFLSIPGFAFGRDISWLQIPLGFIVGRFAVVYLLLPRYFDGEMYTAYEVLHRRFGGAAERTASALFIVTRSLADGLRLFLSALVLQEMAGIDLHWAVLLLGV
;
A
#
# COMPACT_ATOMS: atom_id res chain seq x y z
N MET A 1 7.79 -3.01 27.64
CA MET A 1 8.45 -1.67 27.63
C MET A 1 7.40 -0.64 28.01
N ASN A 2 7.72 0.38 28.82
CA ASN A 2 6.74 1.40 29.21
C ASN A 2 6.67 2.49 28.14
N VAL A 3 5.57 2.53 27.38
CA VAL A 3 5.26 3.63 26.47
C VAL A 3 4.99 4.87 27.31
N GLY A 4 5.79 5.92 27.14
CA GLY A 4 5.63 7.16 27.90
C GLY A 4 4.42 7.96 27.44
N ALA A 5 3.96 8.89 28.28
CA ALA A 5 2.88 9.82 27.91
C ALA A 5 3.22 10.67 26.67
N LEU A 6 4.52 10.97 26.47
CA LEU A 6 5.02 11.67 25.30
C LEU A 6 4.91 10.83 24.02
N ASP A 7 5.28 9.55 24.10
CA ASP A 7 5.17 8.61 22.95
C ASP A 7 3.71 8.45 22.52
N LEU A 8 2.81 8.29 23.50
CA LEU A 8 1.37 8.22 23.25
C LEU A 8 0.84 9.52 22.64
N GLY A 9 1.29 10.67 23.15
CA GLY A 9 0.93 11.98 22.60
C GLY A 9 1.35 12.15 21.15
N ILE A 10 2.57 11.74 20.79
CA ILE A 10 3.07 11.76 19.40
C ILE A 10 2.23 10.82 18.51
N LEU A 11 1.93 9.61 18.99
CA LEU A 11 1.14 8.64 18.24
C LEU A 11 -0.27 9.17 17.95
N LEU A 12 -0.96 9.70 18.97
CA LEU A 12 -2.30 10.25 18.81
C LEU A 12 -2.31 11.47 17.88
N LEU A 13 -1.30 12.35 17.99
CA LEU A 13 -1.16 13.50 17.08
C LEU A 13 -0.93 13.05 15.63
N TYR A 14 -0.09 12.03 15.42
CA TYR A 14 0.15 11.47 14.10
C TYR A 14 -1.14 10.89 13.50
N ILE A 15 -1.87 10.06 14.23
CA ILE A 15 -3.14 9.47 13.77
C ILE A 15 -4.15 10.56 13.45
N ALA A 16 -4.34 11.52 14.37
CA ALA A 16 -5.26 12.64 14.16
C ALA A 16 -4.86 13.49 12.95
N GLY A 17 -3.56 13.75 12.76
CA GLY A 17 -3.02 14.50 11.62
C GLY A 17 -3.28 13.80 10.29
N VAL A 18 -3.04 12.49 10.20
CA VAL A 18 -3.29 11.71 8.98
C VAL A 18 -4.79 11.65 8.66
N VAL A 19 -5.64 11.41 9.67
CA VAL A 19 -7.10 11.40 9.49
C VAL A 19 -7.62 12.77 9.06
N ALA A 20 -7.14 13.85 9.68
CA ALA A 20 -7.53 15.22 9.34
C ALA A 20 -7.08 15.60 7.92
N LEU A 21 -5.84 15.26 7.54
CA LEU A 21 -5.31 15.50 6.21
C LEU A 21 -6.10 14.72 5.15
N GLY A 22 -6.32 13.42 5.35
CA GLY A 22 -7.08 12.58 4.44
C GLY A 22 -8.52 13.06 4.29
N SER A 23 -9.16 13.45 5.40
CA SER A 23 -10.50 14.03 5.38
C SER A 23 -10.52 15.37 4.64
N TRP A 24 -9.53 16.23 4.83
CA TRP A 24 -9.46 17.52 4.14
C TRP A 24 -9.26 17.36 2.64
N VAL A 25 -8.31 16.52 2.21
CA VAL A 25 -8.02 16.27 0.79
C VAL A 25 -9.19 15.55 0.10
N GLY A 26 -9.86 14.62 0.78
CA GLY A 26 -10.97 13.85 0.21
C GLY A 26 -12.29 14.63 0.01
N ARG A 27 -12.45 15.80 0.63
CA ARG A 27 -13.71 16.58 0.61
C ARG A 27 -14.13 17.09 -0.76
N GLY A 28 -13.20 17.18 -1.71
CA GLY A 28 -13.47 17.70 -3.06
C GLY A 28 -13.99 16.66 -4.05
N ALA A 29 -13.89 15.36 -3.75
CA ALA A 29 -14.23 14.31 -4.70
C ALA A 29 -15.74 14.16 -4.86
N ARG A 30 -16.26 14.38 -6.08
CA ARG A 30 -17.70 14.29 -6.39
C ARG A 30 -18.02 13.14 -7.34
N THR A 31 -17.04 12.70 -8.12
CA THR A 31 -17.17 11.61 -9.07
C THR A 31 -16.21 10.46 -8.75
N ALA A 32 -16.46 9.28 -9.33
CA ALA A 32 -15.54 8.15 -9.23
C ALA A 32 -14.16 8.48 -9.83
N ALA A 33 -14.12 9.32 -10.88
CA ALA A 33 -12.86 9.77 -11.47
C ALA A 33 -12.07 10.68 -10.51
N ASP A 34 -12.75 11.59 -9.80
CA ASP A 34 -12.09 12.44 -8.80
C ASP A 34 -11.49 11.58 -7.67
N TYR A 35 -12.24 10.56 -7.23
CA TYR A 35 -11.83 9.70 -6.13
C TYR A 35 -10.74 8.69 -6.52
N MET A 36 -10.88 8.02 -7.67
CA MET A 36 -9.98 6.93 -8.09
C MET A 36 -8.76 7.43 -8.87
N LEU A 37 -8.89 8.52 -9.62
CA LEU A 37 -7.84 9.04 -10.50
C LEU A 37 -7.25 10.37 -10.01
N GLY A 38 -7.76 10.93 -8.90
CA GLY A 38 -7.32 12.22 -8.37
C GLY A 38 -7.51 13.36 -9.37
N GLY A 39 -8.58 13.31 -10.18
CA GLY A 39 -8.83 14.26 -11.25
C GLY A 39 -7.82 14.24 -12.40
N ARG A 40 -6.87 13.28 -12.41
CA ARG A 40 -5.73 13.20 -13.36
C ARG A 40 -4.79 14.41 -13.35
N GLU A 41 -4.85 15.24 -12.32
CA GLU A 41 -4.07 16.50 -12.21
C GLU A 41 -3.00 16.45 -11.10
N LEU A 42 -2.80 15.28 -10.47
CA LEU A 42 -1.83 15.14 -9.39
C LEU A 42 -0.39 15.37 -9.88
N PRO A 43 0.40 16.24 -9.21
CA PRO A 43 1.81 16.41 -9.52
C PRO A 43 2.58 15.09 -9.36
N TRP A 44 3.53 14.84 -10.26
CA TRP A 44 4.30 13.59 -10.28
C TRP A 44 4.98 13.27 -8.93
N GLY A 45 5.43 14.30 -8.19
CA GLY A 45 6.03 14.11 -6.87
C GLY A 45 5.06 13.50 -5.83
N VAL A 46 3.78 13.90 -5.88
CA VAL A 46 2.72 13.34 -5.02
C VAL A 46 2.44 11.88 -5.42
N ILE A 47 2.42 11.59 -6.72
CA ILE A 47 2.23 10.24 -7.25
C ILE A 47 3.37 9.32 -6.78
N LEU A 48 4.63 9.75 -6.91
CA LEU A 48 5.78 8.97 -6.46
C LEU A 48 5.79 8.74 -4.94
N ALA A 49 5.48 9.78 -4.15
CA ALA A 49 5.37 9.65 -2.70
C ALA A 49 4.30 8.62 -2.32
N SER A 50 3.15 8.63 -2.99
CA SER A 50 2.09 7.64 -2.80
C SER A 50 2.51 6.22 -3.15
N ILE A 51 3.24 6.03 -4.26
CA ILE A 51 3.78 4.72 -4.67
C ILE A 51 4.74 4.18 -3.60
N VAL A 52 5.69 5.00 -3.14
CA VAL A 52 6.66 4.59 -2.10
C VAL A 52 5.96 4.28 -0.78
N ALA A 53 4.99 5.11 -0.38
CA ALA A 53 4.20 4.88 0.83
C ALA A 53 3.37 3.59 0.74
N THR A 54 2.81 3.26 -0.42
CA THR A 54 2.00 2.05 -0.64
C THR A 54 2.82 0.77 -0.65
N GLU A 55 4.06 0.84 -1.12
CA GLU A 55 4.96 -0.32 -1.17
C GLU A 55 5.67 -0.59 0.17
N THR A 56 5.91 0.46 0.94
CA THR A 56 6.54 0.33 2.25
C THR A 56 5.52 -0.18 3.26
N SER A 57 5.83 -1.29 3.91
CA SER A 57 4.92 -1.91 4.88
C SER A 57 5.67 -2.47 6.09
N THR A 58 4.93 -2.80 7.14
CA THR A 58 5.48 -3.47 8.33
C THR A 58 6.23 -4.75 8.00
N VAL A 59 5.76 -5.51 7.00
CA VAL A 59 6.46 -6.70 6.47
C VAL A 59 7.87 -6.31 6.01
N THR A 60 7.99 -5.27 5.19
CA THR A 60 9.28 -4.78 4.66
C THR A 60 10.19 -4.33 5.79
N PHE A 61 9.66 -3.51 6.70
CA PHE A 61 10.42 -2.89 7.80
C PHE A 61 10.97 -3.92 8.79
N LEU A 62 10.22 -4.99 9.05
CA LEU A 62 10.63 -6.05 9.97
C LEU A 62 11.48 -7.12 9.27
N SER A 63 11.10 -7.52 8.06
CA SER A 63 11.71 -8.68 7.37
C SER A 63 13.07 -8.37 6.76
N ILE A 64 13.28 -7.18 6.17
CA ILE A 64 14.55 -6.87 5.50
C ILE A 64 15.71 -6.81 6.50
N PRO A 65 15.64 -6.06 7.62
CA PRO A 65 16.71 -6.06 8.61
C PRO A 65 16.91 -7.44 9.23
N GLY A 66 15.83 -8.17 9.55
CA GLY A 66 15.91 -9.53 10.08
C GLY A 66 16.62 -10.49 9.13
N PHE A 67 16.32 -10.42 7.83
CA PHE A 67 17.00 -11.21 6.80
C PHE A 67 18.46 -10.82 6.66
N ALA A 68 18.75 -9.52 6.53
CA ALA A 68 20.11 -9.01 6.31
C ALA A 68 21.03 -9.30 7.50
N PHE A 69 20.50 -9.21 8.72
CA PHE A 69 21.24 -9.56 9.94
C PHE A 69 21.50 -11.07 10.04
N GLY A 70 20.50 -11.89 9.73
CA GLY A 70 20.63 -13.36 9.81
C GLY A 70 21.39 -14.00 8.65
N ARG A 71 21.53 -13.30 7.52
CA ARG A 71 22.18 -13.79 6.30
C ARG A 71 23.14 -12.74 5.72
N ASP A 72 22.75 -12.12 4.61
CA ASP A 72 23.59 -11.23 3.82
C ASP A 72 22.73 -10.22 3.03
N ILE A 73 23.40 -9.42 2.21
CA ILE A 73 22.78 -8.38 1.39
C ILE A 73 22.12 -8.90 0.10
N SER A 74 21.98 -10.21 -0.09
CA SER A 74 21.31 -10.79 -1.27
C SER A 74 19.87 -10.33 -1.43
N TRP A 75 19.22 -9.83 -0.37
CA TRP A 75 17.89 -9.21 -0.44
C TRP A 75 17.83 -8.05 -1.46
N LEU A 76 18.97 -7.38 -1.76
CA LEU A 76 19.08 -6.31 -2.76
C LEU A 76 18.68 -6.76 -4.18
N GLN A 77 18.67 -8.06 -4.48
CA GLN A 77 18.17 -8.57 -5.76
C GLN A 77 16.70 -8.20 -6.01
N ILE A 78 15.89 -8.09 -4.95
CA ILE A 78 14.45 -7.77 -5.04
C ILE A 78 14.23 -6.33 -5.50
N PRO A 79 14.76 -5.28 -4.83
CA PRO A 79 14.59 -3.91 -5.30
C PRO A 79 15.23 -3.66 -6.67
N LEU A 80 16.36 -4.31 -6.99
CA LEU A 80 16.93 -4.26 -8.34
C LEU A 80 15.97 -4.87 -9.38
N GLY A 81 15.35 -6.00 -9.06
CA GLY A 81 14.30 -6.61 -9.88
C GLY A 81 13.08 -5.70 -10.06
N PHE A 82 12.67 -4.96 -9.03
CA PHE A 82 11.59 -3.97 -9.13
C PHE A 82 11.93 -2.83 -10.10
N ILE A 83 13.17 -2.36 -10.13
CA ILE A 83 13.60 -1.34 -11.10
C ILE A 83 13.41 -1.85 -12.53
N VAL A 84 13.93 -3.04 -12.83
CA VAL A 84 13.79 -3.67 -14.16
C VAL A 84 12.32 -3.91 -14.51
N GLY A 85 11.54 -4.44 -13.57
CA GLY A 85 10.10 -4.68 -13.74
C GLY A 85 9.32 -3.41 -14.01
N ARG A 86 9.65 -2.30 -13.34
CA ARG A 86 9.02 -1.00 -13.60
C ARG A 86 9.30 -0.47 -14.98
N PHE A 87 10.52 -0.62 -15.50
CA PHE A 87 10.80 -0.29 -16.90
C PHE A 87 9.90 -1.10 -17.83
N ALA A 88 9.77 -2.41 -17.62
CA ALA A 88 8.87 -3.23 -18.42
C ALA A 88 7.40 -2.76 -18.35
N VAL A 89 6.90 -2.43 -17.15
CA VAL A 89 5.55 -1.88 -16.96
C VAL A 89 5.38 -0.55 -17.71
N VAL A 90 6.34 0.37 -17.58
CA VAL A 90 6.31 1.69 -18.23
C VAL A 90 6.31 1.56 -19.76
N TYR A 91 7.08 0.63 -20.34
CA TYR A 91 7.14 0.48 -21.79
C TYR A 91 5.98 -0.35 -22.38
N LEU A 92 5.51 -1.38 -21.66
CA LEU A 92 4.56 -2.34 -22.22
C LEU A 92 3.11 -2.07 -21.82
N LEU A 93 2.87 -1.68 -20.57
CA LEU A 93 1.53 -1.58 -20.00
C LEU A 93 1.04 -0.14 -19.92
N LEU A 94 1.91 0.79 -19.52
CA LEU A 94 1.54 2.18 -19.30
C LEU A 94 0.96 2.87 -20.56
N PRO A 95 1.50 2.69 -21.78
CA PRO A 95 0.93 3.33 -22.97
C PRO A 95 -0.50 2.82 -23.23
N ARG A 96 -0.73 1.52 -23.02
CA ARG A 96 -2.07 0.92 -23.16
C ARG A 96 -3.01 1.42 -22.08
N TYR A 97 -2.52 1.58 -20.85
CA TYR A 97 -3.29 2.09 -19.72
C TYR A 97 -3.81 3.52 -19.97
N PHE A 98 -3.02 4.35 -20.64
CA PHE A 98 -3.39 5.73 -20.96
C PHE A 98 -4.10 5.89 -22.32
N ASP A 99 -4.24 4.83 -23.12
CA ASP A 99 -4.95 4.81 -24.41
C ASP A 99 -6.50 4.82 -24.26
N GLY A 100 -7.01 5.47 -23.20
CA GLY A 100 -8.42 5.61 -22.92
C GLY A 100 -8.72 6.10 -21.50
N GLU A 101 -10.02 6.21 -21.19
CA GLU A 101 -10.52 6.54 -19.85
C GLU A 101 -10.70 5.28 -19.00
N MET A 102 -9.59 4.56 -18.76
CA MET A 102 -9.64 3.40 -17.89
C MET A 102 -9.58 3.80 -16.42
N TYR A 103 -10.37 3.09 -15.60
CA TYR A 103 -10.43 3.29 -14.15
C TYR A 103 -9.55 2.27 -13.42
N THR A 104 -9.36 1.08 -13.99
CA THR A 104 -8.56 0.01 -13.41
C THR A 104 -7.50 -0.51 -14.38
N ALA A 105 -6.40 -1.03 -13.84
CA ALA A 105 -5.34 -1.64 -14.66
C ALA A 105 -5.82 -2.90 -15.40
N TYR A 106 -6.86 -3.57 -14.90
CA TYR A 106 -7.39 -4.81 -15.46
C TYR A 106 -8.26 -4.59 -16.70
N GLU A 107 -8.76 -3.38 -16.94
CA GLU A 107 -9.47 -3.04 -18.17
C GLU A 107 -8.58 -3.18 -19.42
N VAL A 108 -7.26 -3.05 -19.26
CA VAL A 108 -6.30 -3.37 -20.33
C VAL A 108 -6.44 -4.84 -20.75
N LEU A 109 -6.64 -5.75 -19.80
CA LEU A 109 -6.87 -7.17 -20.05
C LEU A 109 -8.24 -7.40 -20.69
N HIS A 110 -9.27 -6.65 -20.29
CA HIS A 110 -10.58 -6.70 -20.92
C HIS A 110 -10.47 -6.39 -22.42
N ARG A 111 -9.84 -5.26 -22.77
CA ARG A 111 -9.68 -4.84 -24.16
C ARG A 111 -8.86 -5.83 -24.98
N ARG A 112 -7.87 -6.49 -24.38
CA ARG A 112 -6.97 -7.40 -25.10
C ARG A 112 -7.45 -8.84 -25.18
N PHE A 113 -8.09 -9.35 -24.12
CA PHE A 113 -8.39 -10.78 -23.92
C PHE A 113 -9.86 -11.04 -23.55
N GLY A 114 -10.66 -10.00 -23.36
CA GLY A 114 -12.08 -10.10 -23.00
C GLY A 114 -12.33 -10.13 -21.48
N GLY A 115 -13.62 -10.05 -21.12
CA GLY A 115 -14.04 -9.90 -19.71
C GLY A 115 -13.70 -11.07 -18.79
N ALA A 116 -13.47 -12.28 -19.31
CA ALA A 116 -13.05 -13.41 -18.49
C ALA A 116 -11.64 -13.20 -17.90
N ALA A 117 -10.72 -12.66 -18.70
CA ALA A 117 -9.35 -12.37 -18.26
C ALA A 117 -9.33 -11.25 -17.21
N GLU A 118 -10.10 -10.18 -17.46
CA GLU A 118 -10.29 -9.08 -16.51
C GLU A 118 -10.82 -9.58 -15.16
N ARG A 119 -11.95 -10.30 -15.17
CA ARG A 119 -12.57 -10.80 -13.92
C ARG A 119 -11.64 -11.71 -13.14
N THR A 120 -10.91 -12.59 -13.84
CA THR A 120 -9.95 -13.50 -13.20
C THR A 120 -8.80 -12.73 -12.56
N ALA A 121 -8.21 -11.77 -13.28
CA ALA A 121 -7.11 -10.96 -12.77
C ALA A 121 -7.55 -10.08 -11.58
N SER A 122 -8.71 -9.41 -11.69
CA SER A 122 -9.28 -8.60 -10.62
C SER A 122 -9.60 -9.45 -9.37
N ALA A 123 -10.20 -10.64 -9.54
CA ALA A 123 -10.49 -11.53 -8.43
C ALA A 123 -9.21 -12.04 -7.74
N LEU A 124 -8.22 -12.47 -8.52
CA LEU A 124 -6.93 -12.89 -7.98
C LEU A 124 -6.24 -11.75 -7.23
N PHE A 125 -6.28 -10.54 -7.77
CA PHE A 125 -5.73 -9.37 -7.10
C PHE A 125 -6.42 -9.11 -5.77
N ILE A 126 -7.76 -9.10 -5.71
CA ILE A 126 -8.49 -8.86 -4.47
C ILE A 126 -8.11 -9.91 -3.43
N VAL A 127 -8.11 -11.20 -3.78
CA VAL A 127 -7.76 -12.28 -2.84
C VAL A 127 -6.33 -12.13 -2.33
N THR A 128 -5.36 -12.02 -3.24
CA THR A 128 -3.93 -11.92 -2.88
C THR A 128 -3.64 -10.65 -2.10
N ARG A 129 -4.27 -9.52 -2.46
CA ARG A 129 -4.11 -8.24 -1.78
C ARG A 129 -4.70 -8.29 -0.37
N SER A 130 -5.91 -8.82 -0.19
CA SER A 130 -6.54 -8.98 1.12
C SER A 130 -5.72 -9.89 2.04
N LEU A 131 -5.20 -11.00 1.53
CA LEU A 131 -4.31 -11.88 2.32
C LEU A 131 -3.03 -11.16 2.74
N ALA A 132 -2.40 -10.42 1.83
CA ALA A 132 -1.20 -9.66 2.14
C ALA A 132 -1.47 -8.51 3.13
N ASP A 133 -2.60 -7.83 3.03
CA ASP A 133 -3.00 -6.78 3.97
C ASP A 133 -3.32 -7.38 5.36
N GLY A 134 -3.95 -8.55 5.43
CA GLY A 134 -4.14 -9.30 6.67
C GLY A 134 -2.82 -9.63 7.37
N LEU A 135 -1.81 -10.10 6.61
CA LEU A 135 -0.46 -10.34 7.16
C LEU A 135 0.18 -9.05 7.67
N ARG A 136 0.06 -7.94 6.93
CA ARG A 136 0.59 -6.63 7.35
C ARG A 136 -0.04 -6.16 8.67
N LEU A 137 -1.37 -6.25 8.78
CA LEU A 137 -2.10 -5.91 10.00
C LEU A 137 -1.67 -6.78 11.18
N PHE A 138 -1.54 -8.08 10.97
CA PHE A 138 -1.07 -9.01 12.00
C PHE A 138 0.35 -8.68 12.50
N LEU A 139 1.30 -8.43 11.58
CA LEU A 139 2.64 -8.04 11.98
C LEU A 139 2.68 -6.69 12.70
N SER A 140 1.87 -5.71 12.27
CA SER A 140 1.71 -4.44 12.99
C SER A 140 1.16 -4.64 14.40
N ALA A 141 0.19 -5.55 14.56
CA ALA A 141 -0.39 -5.88 15.87
C ALA A 141 0.63 -6.54 16.81
N LEU A 142 1.50 -7.42 16.29
CA LEU A 142 2.61 -7.98 17.06
C LEU A 142 3.57 -6.90 17.55
N VAL A 143 3.91 -5.93 16.70
CA VAL A 143 4.73 -4.79 17.10
C VAL A 143 4.06 -3.98 18.22
N LEU A 144 2.75 -3.71 18.10
CA LEU A 144 2.01 -3.02 19.16
C LEU A 144 1.95 -3.82 20.45
N GLN A 145 1.80 -5.14 20.39
CA GLN A 145 1.80 -6.01 21.56
C GLN A 145 3.14 -5.94 22.30
N GLU A 146 4.25 -6.09 21.57
CA GLU A 146 5.59 -6.05 22.17
C GLU A 146 5.96 -4.67 22.73
N MET A 147 5.57 -3.60 22.03
CA MET A 147 5.93 -2.24 22.41
C MET A 147 5.03 -1.69 23.52
N ALA A 148 3.71 -1.86 23.40
CA ALA A 148 2.70 -1.24 24.27
C ALA A 148 2.08 -2.21 25.28
N GLY A 149 2.38 -3.50 25.21
CA GLY A 149 1.79 -4.52 26.10
C GLY A 149 0.30 -4.75 25.86
N ILE A 150 -0.25 -4.26 24.75
CA ILE A 150 -1.65 -4.47 24.37
C ILE A 150 -1.80 -5.92 23.93
N ASP A 151 -2.77 -6.64 24.47
CA ASP A 151 -3.04 -8.01 24.05
C ASP A 151 -3.29 -8.08 22.53
N LEU A 152 -2.75 -9.12 21.88
CA LEU A 152 -2.77 -9.27 20.43
C LEU A 152 -4.17 -9.16 19.82
N HIS A 153 -5.19 -9.71 20.49
CA HIS A 153 -6.56 -9.65 19.99
C HIS A 153 -7.06 -8.20 19.92
N TRP A 154 -6.78 -7.42 20.96
CA TRP A 154 -7.12 -6.00 21.01
C TRP A 154 -6.28 -5.17 20.05
N ALA A 155 -5.00 -5.49 19.89
CA ALA A 155 -4.13 -4.82 18.91
C ALA A 155 -4.61 -5.03 17.46
N VAL A 156 -5.03 -6.25 17.12
CA VAL A 156 -5.61 -6.55 15.80
C VAL A 156 -6.93 -5.79 15.59
N LEU A 157 -7.82 -5.76 16.58
CA LEU A 157 -9.09 -5.02 16.48
C LEU A 157 -8.88 -3.51 16.31
N LEU A 158 -7.93 -2.91 17.04
CA LEU A 158 -7.61 -1.48 16.92
C LEU A 158 -7.02 -1.10 15.56
N LEU A 159 -6.31 -2.02 14.90
CA LEU A 159 -5.71 -1.79 13.59
C LEU A 159 -6.63 -2.19 12.43
N GLY A 160 -7.54 -3.14 12.64
CA GLY A 160 -8.41 -3.71 11.62
C GLY A 160 -9.76 -3.01 11.45
N VAL A 161 -10.14 -2.13 12.37
CA VAL A 161 -11.36 -1.28 12.32
C VAL A 161 -10.97 0.13 11.90
#